data_AF-A0A9D9L1V0-F1
#
_entry.id   AF-A0A9D9L1V0-F1
#
_cell.length_a   1.000
_cell.length_b   1.000
_cell.length_c   1.000
_cell.angle_alpha   90.00
_cell.angle_beta   90.00
_cell.angle_gamma   90.00
#
_symmetry.space_group_name_H-M   'P 1'
#
loop_
_entity.id
_entity.type
_entity.pdbx_description
1 polymer ?
#
loop_
_entity_poly.entity_id
_entity_poly.type
_entity_poly.pdbx_seq_one_letter_code
_entity_poly.pdbx_strand_id
1 'polypeptide(L)'
;MGWNEINSDEDIRFLMDKTGSFIDAVLLSANYLTGNEKFTDCFGDERSTGRTLLLRVGSHICGEIELLFYSVMYFTMQEDLMTDCKLVFRDDLYGKQNRNRLLVLSLNESFDPPYRRSDKPFSLAEKHDTAVIAQGMKWRFAVEKSESDCLDHEYAPFT
;
A
#
# COMPACT_ATOMS: atom_id res chain seq x y z
N MET A 1 -11.48 -0.63 17.23
CA MET A 1 -11.26 -1.78 16.32
C MET A 1 -9.77 -2.03 16.17
N GLY A 2 -9.35 -3.30 16.11
CA GLY A 2 -7.93 -3.69 16.07
C GLY A 2 -7.37 -3.73 14.63
N TRP A 3 -6.04 -3.78 14.52
CA TRP A 3 -5.34 -4.03 13.26
C TRP A 3 -5.38 -5.52 12.90
N ASN A 4 -5.66 -5.83 11.63
CA ASN A 4 -5.57 -7.17 11.05
C ASN A 4 -4.21 -7.33 10.35
N GLU A 5 -3.54 -8.47 10.50
CA GLU A 5 -2.22 -8.71 9.91
C GLU A 5 -2.30 -9.70 8.76
N ILE A 6 -1.57 -9.44 7.67
CA ILE A 6 -1.51 -10.31 6.49
C ILE A 6 -0.38 -11.32 6.67
N ASN A 7 -0.71 -12.58 6.92
CA ASN A 7 0.27 -13.67 7.10
C ASN A 7 0.15 -14.77 6.03
N SER A 8 -0.97 -14.79 5.29
CA SER A 8 -1.32 -15.85 4.36
C SER A 8 -2.05 -15.33 3.11
N ASP A 9 -2.13 -16.16 2.06
CA ASP A 9 -2.92 -15.82 0.87
C ASP A 9 -4.43 -15.77 1.19
N GLU A 10 -4.87 -16.44 2.26
CA GLU A 10 -6.25 -16.36 2.74
C GLU A 10 -6.54 -14.98 3.33
N ASP A 11 -5.61 -14.40 4.09
CA ASP A 11 -5.74 -13.03 4.60
C ASP A 11 -5.78 -12.00 3.47
N ILE A 12 -4.97 -12.21 2.42
CA ILE A 12 -5.00 -11.39 1.20
C ILE A 12 -6.37 -11.51 0.55
N ARG A 13 -6.84 -12.73 0.25
CA ARG A 13 -8.15 -12.94 -0.40
C ARG A 13 -9.28 -12.31 0.41
N PHE A 14 -9.24 -12.45 1.73
CA PHE A 14 -10.22 -11.83 2.61
C PHE A 14 -10.21 -10.30 2.50
N LEU A 15 -9.04 -9.68 2.53
CA LEU A 15 -8.93 -8.23 2.34
C LEU A 15 -9.43 -7.82 0.94
N MET A 16 -8.96 -8.46 -0.12
CA MET A 16 -9.34 -8.11 -1.50
C MET A 16 -10.84 -8.30 -1.75
N ASP A 17 -11.46 -9.33 -1.19
CA ASP A 17 -12.92 -9.52 -1.24
C ASP A 17 -13.66 -8.38 -0.50
N LYS A 18 -13.18 -8.02 0.70
CA LYS A 18 -13.76 -6.92 1.49
C LYS A 18 -13.65 -5.55 0.82
N THR A 19 -12.61 -5.32 0.04
CA THR A 19 -12.36 -4.03 -0.61
C THR A 19 -12.81 -3.99 -2.07
N GLY A 20 -13.39 -5.08 -2.59
CA GLY A 20 -13.68 -5.20 -4.02
C GLY A 20 -12.42 -5.04 -4.86
N SER A 21 -11.29 -5.57 -4.40
CA SER A 21 -9.96 -5.40 -4.99
C SER A 21 -9.55 -3.94 -5.19
N PHE A 22 -10.06 -3.05 -4.34
CA PHE A 22 -9.88 -1.60 -4.43
C PHE A 22 -10.32 -1.01 -5.78
N ILE A 23 -11.31 -1.62 -6.44
CA ILE A 23 -11.95 -1.02 -7.62
C ILE A 23 -12.56 0.32 -7.21
N ASP A 24 -12.32 1.35 -8.03
CA ASP A 24 -12.77 2.73 -7.80
C ASP A 24 -12.34 3.31 -6.45
N ALA A 25 -11.15 2.93 -5.98
CA ALA A 25 -10.58 3.49 -4.76
C ALA A 25 -9.63 4.66 -5.06
N VAL A 26 -9.48 5.56 -4.10
CA VAL A 26 -8.61 6.75 -4.21
C VAL A 26 -7.62 6.75 -3.05
N LEU A 27 -6.36 6.99 -3.34
CA LEU A 27 -5.35 7.26 -2.34
C LEU A 27 -5.62 8.62 -1.69
N LEU A 28 -5.94 8.62 -0.40
CA LEU A 28 -6.16 9.84 0.38
C LEU A 28 -4.85 10.40 0.93
N SER A 29 -3.94 9.52 1.36
CA SER A 29 -2.60 9.91 1.84
C SER A 29 -1.63 8.73 1.91
N ALA A 30 -0.33 9.03 1.87
CA ALA A 30 0.74 8.03 1.98
C ALA A 30 1.86 8.53 2.91
N ASN A 31 1.84 8.20 4.19
CA ASN A 31 2.76 8.79 5.16
C ASN A 31 3.79 7.77 5.66
N TYR A 32 5.08 8.12 5.64
CA TYR A 32 6.09 7.33 6.33
C TYR A 32 6.04 7.63 7.83
N LEU A 33 5.57 6.68 8.64
CA LEU A 33 5.53 6.84 10.09
C LEU A 33 6.92 6.73 10.72
N THR A 34 7.82 6.01 10.06
CA THR A 34 9.24 5.89 10.42
C THR A 34 10.07 5.83 9.14
N GLY A 35 11.20 6.54 9.12
CA GLY A 35 12.01 6.72 7.91
C GLY A 35 11.85 8.13 7.33
N ASN A 36 12.86 8.60 6.59
CA ASN A 36 12.94 10.02 6.17
C ASN A 36 11.92 10.32 5.05
N GLU A 37 11.03 11.29 5.30
CA GLU A 37 9.86 11.69 4.50
C GLU A 37 10.20 12.58 3.29
N LYS A 38 11.15 12.20 2.43
CA LYS A 38 11.22 12.85 1.12
C LYS A 38 10.33 12.08 0.14
N PHE A 39 9.08 12.54 0.06
CA PHE A 39 8.13 12.31 -1.02
C PHE A 39 8.75 12.74 -2.37
N THR A 40 9.67 11.93 -2.88
CA THR A 40 10.20 11.89 -4.24
C THR A 40 11.39 10.95 -4.20
N ASP A 41 11.26 9.80 -4.87
CA ASP A 41 12.39 8.94 -5.25
C ASP A 41 13.23 8.33 -4.10
N CYS A 42 12.57 7.84 -3.06
CA CYS A 42 13.28 7.12 -1.99
C CYS A 42 13.55 5.66 -2.36
N PHE A 43 14.50 5.45 -3.28
CA PHE A 43 15.23 4.19 -3.42
C PHE A 43 15.83 3.80 -2.07
N GLY A 44 15.26 2.76 -1.45
CA GLY A 44 15.77 2.22 -0.19
C GLY A 44 17.09 1.50 -0.44
N ASP A 45 18.17 2.00 0.16
CA ASP A 45 19.36 1.19 0.38
C ASP A 45 18.95 -0.06 1.19
N GLU A 46 19.44 -1.24 0.80
CA GLU A 46 19.09 -2.58 1.30
C GLU A 46 19.24 -2.74 2.82
N ARG A 47 19.73 -1.71 3.51
CA ARG A 47 20.05 -1.65 4.93
C ARG A 47 19.06 -0.85 5.78
N SER A 48 18.04 -0.22 5.19
CA SER A 48 17.07 0.59 5.96
C SER A 48 15.93 -0.26 6.55
N THR A 49 16.25 -1.08 7.55
CA THR A 49 15.36 -2.05 8.24
C THR A 49 14.28 -1.40 9.13
N GLY A 50 13.71 -0.27 8.76
CA GLY A 50 12.79 0.45 9.67
C GLY A 50 11.81 1.40 9.01
N ARG A 51 11.56 1.28 7.70
CA ARG A 51 10.56 2.14 7.04
C ARG A 51 9.16 1.56 7.22
N THR A 52 8.27 2.36 7.78
CA THR A 52 6.86 2.03 7.96
C THR A 52 6.04 3.03 7.16
N LEU A 53 5.23 2.54 6.22
CA LEU A 53 4.37 3.35 5.36
C LEU A 53 2.91 3.12 5.73
N LEU A 54 2.20 4.18 6.03
CA LEU A 54 0.75 4.19 6.20
C LEU A 54 0.10 4.76 4.94
N LEU A 55 -0.60 3.92 4.20
CA LEU A 55 -1.50 4.35 3.14
C LEU A 55 -2.92 4.47 3.68
N ARG A 56 -3.61 5.56 3.36
CA ARG A 56 -5.05 5.72 3.60
C ARG A 56 -5.74 5.74 2.26
N VAL A 57 -6.70 4.83 2.08
CA VAL A 57 -7.40 4.59 0.83
C VAL A 57 -8.89 4.78 1.07
N GLY A 58 -9.53 5.64 0.30
CA GLY A 58 -10.98 5.80 0.31
C GLY A 58 -11.60 4.96 -0.80
N SER A 59 -12.64 4.19 -0.49
CA SER A 59 -13.41 3.43 -1.47
C SER A 59 -14.90 3.61 -1.21
N HIS A 60 -15.68 3.73 -2.28
CA HIS A 60 -17.14 3.74 -2.18
C HIS A 60 -17.73 2.42 -1.65
N ILE A 61 -17.00 1.31 -1.75
CA ILE A 61 -17.47 -0.03 -1.34
C ILE A 61 -17.38 -0.21 0.17
N CYS A 62 -16.31 0.29 0.77
CA CYS A 62 -15.91 -0.09 2.12
C CYS A 62 -15.47 1.08 3.00
N GLY A 63 -15.66 2.31 2.52
CA GLY A 63 -15.25 3.52 3.21
C GLY A 63 -13.73 3.69 3.19
N GLU A 64 -13.19 4.26 4.26
CA GLU A 64 -11.77 4.48 4.38
C GLU A 64 -11.05 3.29 5.03
N ILE A 65 -9.93 2.89 4.42
CA ILE A 65 -9.07 1.81 4.88
C ILE A 65 -7.66 2.34 5.10
N GLU A 66 -7.07 1.93 6.21
CA GLU A 66 -5.68 2.16 6.51
C GLU A 66 -4.87 0.89 6.25
N LEU A 67 -3.81 1.01 5.44
CA LEU A 67 -2.86 -0.04 5.12
C LEU A 67 -1.49 0.35 5.69
N LEU A 68 -0.99 -0.40 6.66
CA LEU A 68 0.27 -0.15 7.35
C LEU A 68 1.31 -1.19 6.92
N PHE A 69 2.20 -0.80 6.01
CA PHE A 69 3.31 -1.61 5.55
C PHE A 69 4.53 -1.41 6.44
N TYR A 70 5.20 -2.50 6.80
CA TYR A 70 6.41 -2.46 7.61
C TYR A 70 7.60 -3.10 6.89
N SER A 71 8.79 -2.62 7.20
CA SER A 71 10.03 -2.94 6.48
C SER A 71 9.87 -2.71 4.97
N VAL A 72 9.39 -1.52 4.61
CA VAL A 72 9.17 -1.11 3.21
C VAL A 72 10.51 -0.97 2.51
N MET A 73 10.68 -1.72 1.43
CA MET A 73 11.88 -1.68 0.57
C MET A 73 11.65 -0.81 -0.66
N TYR A 74 10.42 -0.74 -1.14
CA TYR A 74 10.06 0.03 -2.33
C TYR A 74 8.69 0.67 -2.16
N PHE A 75 8.59 1.92 -2.58
CA PHE A 75 7.33 2.62 -2.73
C PHE A 75 7.45 3.62 -3.87
N THR A 76 6.54 3.51 -4.83
CA THR A 76 6.33 4.52 -5.86
C THR A 76 4.82 4.69 -6.03
N MET A 77 4.38 5.92 -6.26
CA MET A 77 3.01 6.29 -6.60
C MET A 77 3.08 7.31 -7.73
N GLN A 78 2.51 6.94 -8.88
CA GLN A 78 2.39 7.82 -10.04
C GLN A 78 0.99 8.42 -10.18
N GLU A 79 -0.03 7.74 -9.65
CA GLU A 79 -1.43 8.12 -9.76
C GLU A 79 -2.12 7.98 -8.40
N ASP A 80 -3.05 8.90 -8.12
CA ASP A 80 -3.86 8.88 -6.89
C ASP A 80 -5.06 7.93 -7.01
N LEU A 81 -5.44 7.55 -8.24
CA LEU A 81 -6.53 6.61 -8.49
C LEU A 81 -6.02 5.18 -8.42
N MET A 82 -6.68 4.36 -7.61
CA MET A 82 -6.40 2.94 -7.47
C MET A 82 -7.45 2.16 -8.27
N THR A 83 -7.01 1.46 -9.31
CA THR A 83 -7.84 0.55 -10.11
C THR A 83 -7.12 -0.79 -10.24
N ASP A 84 -7.87 -1.89 -10.30
CA ASP A 84 -7.35 -3.25 -10.52
C ASP A 84 -6.12 -3.60 -9.66
N CYS A 85 -6.23 -3.29 -8.36
CA CYS A 85 -5.11 -3.51 -7.45
C CYS A 85 -4.84 -4.99 -7.26
N LYS A 86 -3.57 -5.35 -7.19
CA LYS A 86 -3.12 -6.68 -6.88
C LYS A 86 -2.28 -6.66 -5.62
N LEU A 87 -2.67 -7.48 -4.65
CA LEU A 87 -1.90 -7.76 -3.44
C LEU A 87 -1.45 -9.22 -3.50
N VAL A 88 -0.16 -9.46 -3.46
CA VAL A 88 0.38 -10.82 -3.62
C VAL A 88 1.69 -10.98 -2.86
N PHE A 89 1.94 -12.20 -2.41
CA PHE A 89 3.25 -12.56 -1.90
C PHE A 89 4.19 -13.00 -3.01
N ARG A 90 5.44 -12.52 -2.96
CA ARG A 90 6.51 -12.83 -3.93
C ARG A 90 7.77 -13.23 -3.17
N ASP A 91 8.38 -14.34 -3.56
CA ASP A 91 9.65 -14.86 -3.00
C ASP A 91 10.82 -14.76 -4.00
N ASP A 92 10.55 -14.20 -5.17
CA ASP A 92 11.43 -14.20 -6.34
C ASP A 92 12.06 -12.82 -6.64
N LEU A 93 11.62 -11.76 -5.96
CA LEU A 93 12.10 -10.39 -6.16
C LEU A 93 13.51 -10.14 -5.62
N TYR A 94 14.03 -11.02 -4.76
CA TYR A 94 15.42 -11.01 -4.31
C TYR A 94 16.10 -12.34 -4.66
N GLY A 95 17.13 -12.29 -5.50
CA GLY A 95 17.74 -13.51 -6.02
C GLY A 95 18.31 -14.42 -4.93
N LYS A 96 17.77 -15.65 -4.77
CA LYS A 96 18.28 -16.84 -4.02
C LYS A 96 18.78 -16.68 -2.57
N GLN A 97 19.14 -15.49 -2.07
CA GLN A 97 19.81 -15.32 -0.79
C GLN A 97 18.87 -14.90 0.35
N ASN A 98 17.71 -14.30 0.06
CA ASN A 98 16.69 -14.02 1.07
C ASN A 98 15.48 -14.91 0.84
N ARG A 99 15.25 -15.87 1.75
CA ARG A 99 14.04 -16.72 1.80
C ARG A 99 12.81 -15.95 2.31
N ASN A 100 12.85 -14.62 2.30
CA ASN A 100 11.80 -13.81 2.88
C ASN A 100 10.73 -13.59 1.83
N ARG A 101 9.55 -14.16 2.08
CA ARG A 101 8.32 -13.89 1.36
C ARG A 101 8.01 -12.40 1.51
N LEU A 102 7.97 -11.66 0.40
CA LEU A 102 7.67 -10.23 0.38
C LEU A 102 6.22 -10.01 -0.01
N LEU A 103 5.62 -8.98 0.53
CA LEU A 103 4.29 -8.52 0.14
C LEU A 103 4.42 -7.42 -0.90
N VAL A 104 3.67 -7.55 -2.00
CA VAL A 104 3.65 -6.59 -3.11
C VAL A 104 2.21 -6.13 -3.33
N LEU A 105 1.99 -4.82 -3.21
CA LEU A 105 0.78 -4.15 -3.68
C LEU A 105 1.11 -3.42 -4.98
N SER A 106 0.37 -3.65 -6.05
CA SER A 106 0.47 -2.90 -7.32
C SER A 106 -0.89 -2.39 -7.79
N LEU A 107 -0.93 -1.24 -8.46
CA LEU A 107 -2.16 -0.69 -9.08
C LEU A 107 -2.40 -1.19 -10.51
N ASN A 108 -1.66 -2.21 -10.94
CA ASN A 108 -1.80 -2.76 -12.28
C ASN A 108 -1.62 -4.27 -12.18
N GLU A 109 -2.58 -5.04 -12.69
CA GLU A 109 -2.45 -6.50 -12.85
C GLU A 109 -1.22 -6.88 -13.68
N SER A 110 -0.80 -5.98 -14.59
CA SER A 110 0.34 -6.14 -15.49
C SER A 110 1.70 -5.86 -14.83
N PHE A 111 1.72 -5.38 -13.58
CA PHE A 111 2.96 -5.23 -12.82
C PHE A 111 3.47 -6.62 -12.43
N ASP A 112 4.17 -7.25 -13.37
CA ASP A 112 4.93 -8.48 -13.21
C ASP A 112 6.40 -8.16 -13.51
N PRO A 113 7.12 -7.52 -12.54
CA PRO A 113 8.51 -7.16 -12.74
C PRO A 113 9.29 -8.41 -13.17
N PRO A 114 9.99 -8.36 -14.32
CA PRO A 114 10.32 -9.57 -15.04
C PRO A 114 11.30 -10.43 -14.28
N TYR A 115 11.00 -11.72 -14.38
CA TYR A 115 11.81 -12.85 -13.96
C TYR A 115 13.27 -12.70 -14.40
N ARG A 116 14.12 -13.35 -13.62
CA ARG A 116 15.56 -13.66 -13.75
C ARG A 116 16.08 -14.15 -15.14
N ARG A 117 15.33 -13.99 -16.23
CA ARG A 117 15.67 -14.37 -17.62
C ARG A 117 15.41 -13.28 -18.68
N SER A 118 14.88 -12.11 -18.34
CA SER A 118 15.01 -10.95 -19.24
C SER A 118 16.40 -10.34 -19.08
N ASP A 119 16.94 -9.75 -20.15
CA ASP A 119 18.27 -9.11 -20.18
C ASP A 119 18.44 -7.93 -19.20
N LYS A 120 17.41 -7.64 -18.40
CA LYS A 120 17.44 -6.70 -17.28
C LYS A 120 16.70 -7.28 -16.07
N PRO A 121 17.38 -7.53 -14.94
CA PRO A 121 16.70 -7.83 -13.68
C PRO A 121 15.88 -6.61 -13.23
N PHE A 122 14.74 -6.85 -12.57
CA PHE A 122 13.97 -5.77 -11.94
C PHE A 122 14.87 -4.99 -10.99
N SER A 123 15.15 -3.74 -11.36
CA SER A 123 15.96 -2.84 -10.57
C SER A 123 15.03 -1.99 -9.73
N LEU A 124 15.19 -2.07 -8.41
CA LEU A 124 14.54 -1.12 -7.51
C LEU A 124 14.95 0.32 -7.81
N ALA A 125 16.10 0.55 -8.49
CA ALA A 125 16.60 1.87 -8.87
C ALA A 125 15.94 2.47 -10.12
N GLU A 126 15.09 1.71 -10.81
CA GLU A 126 14.29 2.21 -11.94
C GLU A 126 12.90 2.64 -11.44
N LYS A 127 12.36 3.72 -12.02
CA LYS A 127 11.01 4.19 -11.70
C LYS A 127 10.01 3.29 -12.41
N HIS A 128 9.23 2.54 -11.64
CA HIS A 128 8.20 1.64 -12.16
C HIS A 128 6.80 2.18 -11.89
N ASP A 129 5.80 1.48 -12.41
CA ASP A 129 4.38 1.66 -12.08
C ASP A 129 4.17 1.65 -10.57
N THR A 130 3.08 2.28 -10.14
CA THR A 130 2.70 2.40 -8.73
C THR A 130 2.74 1.05 -8.00
N ALA A 131 3.61 0.94 -7.00
CA ALA A 131 3.78 -0.27 -6.21
C ALA A 131 4.35 0.00 -4.80
N VAL A 132 4.00 -0.89 -3.87
CA VAL A 132 4.60 -1.01 -2.55
C VAL A 132 5.20 -2.41 -2.42
N ILE A 133 6.46 -2.51 -2.01
CA ILE A 133 7.12 -3.79 -1.68
C ILE A 133 7.60 -3.72 -0.23
N ALA A 134 7.10 -4.64 0.59
CA ALA A 134 7.35 -4.67 2.04
C ALA A 134 7.53 -6.10 2.55
N GLN A 135 8.03 -6.27 3.78
CA GLN A 135 8.11 -7.60 4.40
C GLN A 135 6.78 -8.03 5.01
N GLY A 136 5.90 -7.08 5.34
CA GLY A 136 4.55 -7.39 5.76
C GLY A 136 3.68 -6.16 5.91
N MET A 137 2.43 -6.41 6.30
CA MET A 137 1.38 -5.40 6.30
C MET A 137 0.32 -5.70 7.35
N LYS A 138 -0.22 -4.62 7.91
CA LYS A 138 -1.46 -4.62 8.69
C LYS A 138 -2.49 -3.74 8.03
N TRP A 139 -3.77 -4.00 8.27
CA TRP A 139 -4.85 -3.18 7.77
C TRP A 139 -5.99 -3.05 8.77
N ARG A 140 -6.77 -1.98 8.65
CA ARG A 140 -8.04 -1.81 9.35
C ARG A 140 -8.93 -0.84 8.59
N PHE A 141 -10.25 -0.95 8.80
CA PHE A 141 -11.14 0.15 8.45
C PHE A 141 -10.84 1.33 9.36
N ALA A 142 -10.72 2.53 8.78
CA ALA A 142 -10.71 3.74 9.57
C ALA A 142 -12.04 3.81 10.32
N VAL A 143 -11.99 4.22 11.59
CA VAL A 143 -13.22 4.46 12.33
C VAL A 143 -13.93 5.59 11.59
N GLU A 144 -15.16 5.36 11.14
CA GLU A 144 -16.02 6.43 10.63
C GLU A 144 -15.98 7.54 11.68
N LYS A 145 -15.33 8.67 11.35
CA LYS A 145 -15.76 9.91 11.98
C LYS A 145 -17.19 10.03 11.51
N SER A 146 -18.13 9.82 12.43
CA SER A 146 -19.54 10.02 12.13
C SER A 146 -19.64 11.38 11.45
N GLU A 147 -20.31 11.48 10.30
CA GLU A 147 -20.56 12.79 9.67
C GLU A 147 -21.30 13.75 10.63
N SER A 148 -21.83 13.22 11.73
CA SER A 148 -22.37 13.93 12.88
C SER A 148 -21.33 14.76 13.66
N ASP A 149 -20.06 14.35 13.70
CA ASP A 149 -18.99 15.11 14.41
C ASP A 149 -18.48 16.31 13.60
N CYS A 150 -18.88 16.45 12.33
CA CYS A 150 -18.48 17.56 11.46
C CYS A 150 -19.55 18.66 11.34
N LEU A 151 -20.73 18.51 11.96
CA LEU A 151 -21.82 19.48 11.89
C LEU A 151 -22.02 20.33 13.16
N ASP A 152 -21.17 20.18 14.18
CA ASP A 152 -21.28 20.94 15.43
C ASP A 152 -20.49 22.28 15.45
N HIS A 153 -19.99 22.74 14.31
CA HIS A 153 -19.52 24.12 14.17
C HIS A 153 -20.48 24.95 13.33
N GLU A 154 -21.48 25.49 14.04
CA GLU A 154 -22.18 26.75 13.78
C GLU A 154 -22.10 27.27 12.33
N TYR A 155 -22.92 26.68 11.46
CA TYR A 155 -23.36 27.39 10.27
C TYR A 155 -24.38 28.44 10.72
N ALA A 156 -23.90 29.60 11.16
CA ALA A 156 -24.75 30.78 11.27
C ALA A 156 -25.02 31.28 9.84
N PRO A 157 -26.25 31.20 9.32
CA PRO A 157 -26.56 31.81 8.04
C PRO A 157 -26.39 33.32 8.19
N PHE A 158 -25.50 33.92 7.39
CA PHE A 158 -25.44 35.36 7.23
C PHE A 158 -26.80 35.85 6.71
N THR A 159 -27.54 36.57 7.56
CA THR A 159 -28.69 37.40 7.18
C THR A 159 -28.23 38.73 6.62
#